data_AF-A0A3B5LA86-F1
#
_entry.id   AF-A0A3B5LA86-F1
#
_cell.length_a   1.000
_cell.length_b   1.000
_cell.length_c   1.000
_cell.angle_alpha   90.00
_cell.angle_beta   90.00
_cell.angle_gamma   90.00
#
_symmetry.space_group_name_H-M   'P 1'
#
loop_
_entity.id
_entity.type
_entity.pdbx_description
1 polymer ?
#
loop_
_entity_poly.entity_id
_entity_poly.type
_entity_poly.pdbx_seq_one_letter_code
_entity_poly.pdbx_strand_id
1 'polypeptide(L)'
;PALGGPPAVLLLLLLLASGSTDGYKPVIIVHGILDGPEQFKNLSGFINEVHPGTEVQIISLFNIGKSMKPLWIQIPEFRKAIEKITSTHPEGVHVLCFSQGGLICRAVLSTSPNHNVHTFISLSSPLAGQYGDTDYLQWLPGCVKKNAYLFCYNKVGQHFSFCDYWNDPHHRACYLKGNTFLPLINGEIPHQHLTDWRENFLRIKKMVLIGGPDDGVITPWQSSQFGFYDSNEDVVEMRNQAFYKNDTFGLKTLDVRGDVSVCVQSGVKHTHWHSDFTVFKNCVERWLI
;
A
#
# COMPACT_ATOMS: atom_id res chain seq x y z
N PRO A 1 -69.08 18.16 7.57
CA PRO A 1 -68.00 18.14 8.58
C PRO A 1 -66.69 17.66 7.93
N ALA A 2 -65.95 18.61 7.36
CA ALA A 2 -64.56 18.41 6.94
C ALA A 2 -63.61 18.66 8.13
N LEU A 3 -62.35 18.25 7.95
CA LEU A 3 -61.17 18.31 8.84
C LEU A 3 -60.99 16.98 9.61
N GLY A 4 -60.02 16.12 9.31
CA GLY A 4 -58.68 16.36 8.78
C GLY A 4 -57.67 16.14 9.91
N GLY A 5 -57.12 14.93 10.03
CA GLY A 5 -56.09 14.59 11.00
C GLY A 5 -55.51 13.19 10.78
N PRO A 6 -54.18 12.99 10.88
CA PRO A 6 -53.16 13.85 10.31
C PRO A 6 -52.29 13.06 9.31
N PRO A 7 -51.95 13.63 8.13
CA PRO A 7 -50.88 13.08 7.28
C PRO A 7 -49.50 13.13 7.97
N ALA A 8 -49.39 13.81 9.11
CA ALA A 8 -48.15 14.02 9.86
C ALA A 8 -47.58 12.74 10.50
N VAL A 9 -48.42 11.76 10.90
CA VAL A 9 -47.93 10.52 11.53
C VAL A 9 -47.30 9.59 10.48
N LEU A 10 -47.87 9.56 9.27
CA LEU A 10 -47.30 8.83 8.14
C LEU A 10 -46.00 9.50 7.63
N LEU A 11 -45.95 10.84 7.66
CA LEU A 11 -44.73 11.59 7.35
C LEU A 11 -43.61 11.35 8.38
N LEU A 12 -43.93 11.27 9.68
CA LEU A 12 -42.96 11.01 10.74
C LEU A 12 -42.36 9.58 10.65
N LEU A 13 -43.15 8.59 10.26
CA LEU A 13 -42.68 7.21 10.05
C LEU A 13 -41.81 7.08 8.78
N LEU A 14 -42.08 7.88 7.74
CA LEU A 14 -41.22 7.96 6.54
C LEU A 14 -39.91 8.73 6.82
N LEU A 15 -39.93 9.71 7.71
CA LEU A 15 -38.72 10.43 8.15
C LEU A 15 -37.81 9.58 9.06
N LEU A 16 -38.39 8.65 9.83
CA LEU A 16 -37.63 7.67 10.63
C LEU A 16 -37.06 6.50 9.79
N ALA A 17 -37.51 6.34 8.55
CA ALA A 17 -36.96 5.41 7.57
C ALA A 17 -35.85 6.01 6.70
N SER A 18 -35.49 7.28 6.93
CA SER A 18 -34.24 7.86 6.42
C SER A 18 -33.09 7.46 7.35
N GLY A 19 -32.93 6.15 7.59
CA GLY A 19 -31.64 5.65 8.00
C GLY A 19 -30.68 6.04 6.89
N SER A 20 -29.68 6.86 7.18
CA SER A 20 -28.52 6.99 6.32
C SER A 20 -28.09 5.55 6.03
N THR A 21 -28.34 5.09 4.80
CA THR A 21 -27.61 3.94 4.30
C THR A 21 -26.21 4.50 4.11
N ASP A 22 -25.41 4.50 5.18
CA ASP A 22 -24.00 4.82 5.09
C ASP A 22 -23.42 3.74 4.17
N GLY A 23 -23.33 4.09 2.88
CA GLY A 23 -22.72 3.24 1.88
C GLY A 23 -21.24 3.05 2.23
N TYR A 24 -20.71 1.88 1.89
CA TYR A 24 -19.29 1.60 2.05
C TYR A 24 -18.46 2.63 1.27
N LYS A 25 -17.36 3.08 1.87
CA LYS A 25 -16.42 3.98 1.19
C LYS A 25 -15.86 3.30 -0.06
N PRO A 26 -15.61 4.04 -1.15
CA PRO A 26 -14.98 3.48 -2.33
C PRO A 26 -13.63 2.85 -2.02
N VAL A 27 -13.30 1.78 -2.75
CA VAL A 27 -12.02 1.07 -2.65
C VAL A 27 -11.24 1.26 -3.94
N ILE A 28 -10.10 1.93 -3.84
CA ILE A 28 -9.15 2.07 -4.93
C ILE A 28 -8.12 0.94 -4.84
N ILE A 29 -7.91 0.21 -5.93
CA ILE A 29 -6.93 -0.88 -5.99
C ILE A 29 -5.75 -0.48 -6.89
N VAL A 30 -4.54 -0.65 -6.37
CA VAL A 30 -3.27 -0.40 -7.07
C VAL A 30 -2.46 -1.70 -7.17
N HIS A 31 -2.17 -2.12 -8.39
CA HIS A 31 -1.50 -3.39 -8.67
C HIS A 31 0.02 -3.34 -8.44
N GLY A 32 0.64 -4.53 -8.48
CA GLY A 32 2.07 -4.73 -8.33
C GLY A 32 2.86 -4.67 -9.64
N ILE A 33 4.11 -5.12 -9.58
CA ILE A 33 4.97 -5.25 -10.76
C ILE A 33 4.45 -6.39 -11.65
N LEU A 34 4.54 -6.22 -12.97
CA LEU A 34 4.06 -7.13 -14.02
C LEU A 34 2.56 -7.47 -14.00
N ASP A 35 1.76 -6.80 -13.17
CA ASP A 35 0.31 -6.97 -13.08
C ASP A 35 -0.49 -5.87 -13.80
N GLY A 36 -1.81 -6.02 -13.84
CA GLY A 36 -2.78 -5.02 -14.23
C GLY A 36 -4.16 -5.30 -13.62
N PRO A 37 -5.23 -4.62 -14.07
CA PRO A 37 -6.56 -4.79 -13.48
C PRO A 37 -7.13 -6.22 -13.53
N GLU A 38 -6.73 -7.01 -14.53
CA GLU A 38 -7.21 -8.37 -14.74
C GLU A 38 -6.95 -9.30 -13.54
N GLN A 39 -5.80 -9.16 -12.88
CA GLN A 39 -5.41 -9.97 -11.73
C GLN A 39 -6.27 -9.70 -10.47
N PHE A 40 -6.98 -8.56 -10.42
CA PHE A 40 -7.73 -8.13 -9.24
C PHE A 40 -9.24 -8.37 -9.36
N LYS A 41 -9.69 -9.12 -10.38
CA LYS A 41 -11.09 -9.49 -10.55
C LYS A 41 -11.64 -10.28 -9.35
N ASN A 42 -10.87 -11.22 -8.81
CA ASN A 42 -11.30 -12.00 -7.63
C ASN A 42 -11.47 -11.10 -6.40
N LEU A 43 -10.48 -10.24 -6.11
CA LEU A 43 -10.57 -9.31 -4.99
C LEU A 43 -11.76 -8.36 -5.10
N SER A 44 -12.00 -7.79 -6.29
CA SER A 44 -13.18 -6.96 -6.55
C SER A 44 -14.48 -7.76 -6.38
N GLY A 45 -14.50 -9.03 -6.82
CA GLY A 45 -15.61 -9.94 -6.59
C GLY A 45 -15.90 -10.16 -5.10
N PHE A 46 -14.87 -10.43 -4.29
CA PHE A 46 -15.01 -10.64 -2.84
C PHE A 46 -15.55 -9.39 -2.14
N ILE A 47 -15.07 -8.21 -2.51
CA ILE A 47 -15.57 -6.93 -1.97
C ILE A 47 -17.05 -6.76 -2.30
N ASN A 48 -17.44 -6.97 -3.56
CA ASN A 48 -18.84 -6.82 -3.97
C ASN A 48 -19.78 -7.87 -3.37
N GLU A 49 -19.29 -9.09 -3.13
CA GLU A 49 -20.06 -10.16 -2.50
C GLU A 49 -20.35 -9.86 -1.02
N VAL A 50 -19.35 -9.39 -0.29
CA VAL A 50 -19.46 -9.17 1.16
C VAL A 50 -19.98 -7.78 1.51
N HIS A 51 -19.63 -6.76 0.73
CA HIS A 51 -20.10 -5.37 0.87
C HIS A 51 -20.83 -4.92 -0.42
N PRO A 52 -22.05 -5.41 -0.70
CA PRO A 52 -22.79 -5.05 -1.90
C PRO A 52 -22.99 -3.54 -2.05
N GLY A 53 -22.68 -3.01 -3.23
CA GLY A 53 -22.77 -1.58 -3.54
C GLY A 53 -21.49 -0.77 -3.29
N THR A 54 -20.42 -1.39 -2.78
CA THR A 54 -19.10 -0.74 -2.67
C THR A 54 -18.58 -0.37 -4.06
N GLU A 55 -18.23 0.90 -4.26
CA GLU A 55 -17.56 1.33 -5.49
C GLU A 55 -16.10 0.84 -5.49
N VAL A 56 -15.74 -0.07 -6.39
CA VAL A 56 -14.37 -0.58 -6.52
C VAL A 56 -13.72 -0.05 -7.80
N GLN A 57 -12.66 0.72 -7.67
CA GLN A 57 -11.89 1.26 -8.78
C GLN A 57 -10.49 0.65 -8.85
N ILE A 58 -10.26 -0.20 -9.84
CA ILE A 58 -8.93 -0.76 -10.12
C ILE A 58 -8.21 0.17 -11.10
N ILE A 59 -7.15 0.86 -10.65
CA ILE A 59 -6.45 1.83 -11.50
C ILE A 59 -5.66 1.09 -12.59
N SER A 60 -5.95 1.41 -13.85
CA SER A 60 -5.29 0.84 -15.04
C SER A 60 -4.17 1.75 -15.53
N LEU A 61 -3.06 1.81 -14.80
CA LEU A 61 -1.88 2.59 -15.15
C LEU A 61 -0.64 1.73 -14.98
N PHE A 62 0.32 1.83 -15.90
CA PHE A 62 1.57 1.05 -15.85
C PHE A 62 1.40 -0.48 -15.83
N ASN A 63 0.38 -1.01 -16.50
CA ASN A 63 0.14 -2.46 -16.57
C ASN A 63 1.33 -3.24 -17.17
N ILE A 64 1.53 -4.46 -16.67
CA ILE A 64 2.49 -5.45 -17.17
C ILE A 64 3.90 -4.84 -17.25
N GLY A 65 4.56 -4.84 -18.41
CA GLY A 65 5.93 -4.37 -18.53
C GLY A 65 6.12 -2.88 -18.21
N LYS A 66 5.06 -2.06 -18.26
CA LYS A 66 5.16 -0.63 -17.92
C LYS A 66 5.37 -0.41 -16.42
N SER A 67 5.01 -1.35 -15.55
CA SER A 67 5.24 -1.30 -14.10
C SER A 67 6.72 -1.37 -13.73
N MET A 68 7.57 -1.74 -14.69
CA MET A 68 9.02 -1.71 -14.49
C MET A 68 9.61 -0.30 -14.65
N LYS A 69 8.82 0.70 -15.07
CA LYS A 69 9.27 2.11 -15.11
C LYS A 69 9.56 2.62 -13.70
N PRO A 70 10.51 3.56 -13.50
CA PRO A 70 10.85 4.06 -12.17
C PRO A 70 9.63 4.54 -11.39
N LEU A 71 9.60 4.30 -10.09
CA LEU A 71 8.48 4.64 -9.22
C LEU A 71 8.19 6.15 -9.25
N TRP A 72 9.23 7.00 -9.32
CA TRP A 72 9.05 8.45 -9.47
C TRP A 72 8.41 8.87 -10.80
N ILE A 73 8.38 8.00 -11.82
CA ILE A 73 7.61 8.20 -13.05
C ILE A 73 6.16 7.74 -12.87
N GLN A 74 5.92 6.70 -12.06
CA GLN A 74 4.59 6.16 -11.82
C GLN A 74 3.75 7.03 -10.87
N ILE A 75 4.37 7.51 -9.80
CA ILE A 75 3.69 8.18 -8.67
C ILE A 75 2.88 9.41 -9.09
N PRO A 76 3.36 10.34 -9.94
CA PRO A 76 2.55 11.50 -10.34
C PRO A 76 1.24 11.13 -11.04
N GLU A 77 1.26 10.09 -11.87
CA GLU A 77 0.08 9.63 -12.61
C GLU A 77 -0.90 8.87 -11.70
N PHE A 78 -0.40 7.99 -10.82
CA PHE A 78 -1.24 7.36 -9.79
C PHE A 78 -1.82 8.37 -8.82
N ARG A 79 -1.03 9.38 -8.41
CA ARG A 79 -1.50 10.49 -7.60
C ARG A 79 -2.66 11.21 -8.28
N LYS A 80 -2.51 11.59 -9.55
CA LYS A 80 -3.58 12.26 -10.32
C LYS A 80 -4.85 11.41 -10.40
N ALA A 81 -4.70 10.10 -10.61
CA ALA A 81 -5.84 9.18 -10.66
C ALA A 81 -6.53 9.05 -9.29
N ILE A 82 -5.77 8.87 -8.21
CA ILE A 82 -6.30 8.79 -6.84
C ILE A 82 -6.96 10.12 -6.44
N GLU A 83 -6.33 11.26 -6.71
CA GLU A 83 -6.87 12.58 -6.40
C GLU A 83 -8.20 12.83 -7.12
N LYS A 84 -8.31 12.41 -8.39
CA LYS A 84 -9.56 12.49 -9.15
C LYS A 84 -10.69 11.67 -8.52
N ILE A 85 -10.39 10.51 -7.96
CA ILE A 85 -11.39 9.66 -7.29
C ILE A 85 -11.76 10.25 -5.93
N THR A 86 -10.77 10.70 -5.16
CA THR A 86 -10.99 11.26 -3.82
C THR A 86 -11.79 12.57 -3.86
N SER A 87 -11.70 13.36 -4.93
CA SER A 87 -12.40 14.64 -5.05
C SER A 87 -13.91 14.51 -5.20
N THR A 88 -14.40 13.34 -5.62
CA THR A 88 -15.85 13.05 -5.70
C THR A 88 -16.37 12.33 -4.45
N HIS A 89 -15.50 12.04 -3.49
CA HIS A 89 -15.78 11.23 -2.30
C HIS A 89 -15.28 11.93 -1.03
N PRO A 90 -15.89 13.07 -0.63
CA PRO A 90 -15.43 13.88 0.49
C PRO A 90 -15.43 13.11 1.83
N GLU A 91 -16.25 12.08 1.97
CA GLU A 91 -16.30 11.15 3.10
C GLU A 91 -15.05 10.27 3.24
N GLY A 92 -14.19 10.23 2.22
CA GLY A 92 -12.95 9.49 2.18
C GLY A 92 -13.07 8.13 1.48
N VAL A 93 -11.92 7.59 1.10
CA VAL A 93 -11.80 6.32 0.35
C VAL A 93 -10.84 5.37 1.05
N HIS A 94 -10.90 4.08 0.71
CA HIS A 94 -9.85 3.12 1.03
C HIS A 94 -8.92 2.94 -0.16
N VAL A 95 -7.63 2.70 0.11
CA VAL A 95 -6.67 2.29 -0.91
C VAL A 95 -6.09 0.93 -0.53
N LEU A 96 -6.18 -0.03 -1.44
CA LEU A 96 -5.64 -1.38 -1.29
C LEU A 96 -4.58 -1.61 -2.35
N CYS A 97 -3.34 -1.80 -1.90
CA CYS A 97 -2.18 -1.73 -2.77
C CYS A 97 -1.34 -2.98 -2.60
N PHE A 98 -1.14 -3.71 -3.69
CA PHE A 98 -0.50 -5.03 -3.71
C PHE A 98 0.95 -4.95 -4.15
N SER A 99 1.85 -5.67 -3.47
CA SER A 99 3.24 -5.82 -3.87
C SER A 99 3.93 -4.46 -4.09
N GLN A 100 4.53 -4.20 -5.25
CA GLN A 100 5.08 -2.87 -5.59
C GLN A 100 4.07 -1.72 -5.39
N GLY A 101 2.77 -1.97 -5.59
CA GLY A 101 1.70 -1.00 -5.40
C GLY A 101 1.67 -0.38 -4.01
N GLY A 102 2.05 -1.10 -2.95
CA GLY A 102 2.12 -0.52 -1.60
C GLY A 102 3.15 0.60 -1.46
N LEU A 103 4.29 0.49 -2.16
CA LEU A 103 5.29 1.57 -2.21
C LEU A 103 4.77 2.78 -3.00
N ILE A 104 4.07 2.53 -4.12
CA ILE A 104 3.42 3.57 -4.91
C ILE A 104 2.41 4.31 -4.04
N CYS A 105 1.48 3.61 -3.39
CA CYS A 105 0.48 4.22 -2.51
C CYS A 105 1.12 4.97 -1.35
N ARG A 106 2.12 4.39 -0.67
CA ARG A 106 2.83 5.08 0.41
C ARG A 106 3.44 6.40 -0.06
N ALA A 107 4.08 6.41 -1.22
CA ALA A 107 4.67 7.63 -1.78
C ALA A 107 3.61 8.64 -2.26
N VAL A 108 2.50 8.19 -2.85
CA VAL A 108 1.37 9.06 -3.18
C VAL A 108 0.82 9.73 -1.92
N LEU A 109 0.53 8.96 -0.86
CA LEU A 109 0.01 9.47 0.41
C LEU A 109 1.00 10.43 1.08
N SER A 110 2.30 10.17 0.99
CA SER A 110 3.33 11.07 1.49
C SER A 110 3.41 12.37 0.67
N THR A 111 3.16 12.33 -0.64
CA THR A 111 3.33 13.50 -1.51
C THR A 111 2.04 14.30 -1.74
N SER A 112 0.88 13.81 -1.31
CA SER A 112 -0.43 14.46 -1.51
C SER A 112 -0.97 15.15 -0.24
N PRO A 113 -0.86 16.48 -0.10
CA PRO A 113 -1.20 17.17 1.15
C PRO A 113 -2.70 17.18 1.50
N ASN A 114 -3.57 16.94 0.52
CA ASN A 114 -5.01 17.04 0.68
C ASN A 114 -5.73 15.69 0.48
N HIS A 115 -5.03 14.56 0.50
CA HIS A 115 -5.71 13.28 0.38
C HIS A 115 -6.65 13.05 1.58
N ASN A 116 -7.75 12.34 1.33
CA ASN A 116 -8.74 11.94 2.34
C ASN A 116 -8.84 10.41 2.48
N VAL A 117 -7.79 9.69 2.09
CA VAL A 117 -7.69 8.24 2.29
C VAL A 117 -7.87 7.89 3.76
N HIS A 118 -8.87 7.07 4.03
CA HIS A 118 -9.22 6.58 5.36
C HIS A 118 -8.34 5.40 5.75
N THR A 119 -8.37 4.32 4.96
CA THR A 119 -7.59 3.10 5.22
C THR A 119 -6.60 2.89 4.09
N PHE A 120 -5.32 2.76 4.42
CA PHE A 120 -4.29 2.23 3.53
C PHE A 120 -4.03 0.76 3.87
N ILE A 121 -4.44 -0.14 2.97
CA ILE A 121 -4.17 -1.58 3.05
C ILE A 121 -2.98 -1.90 2.15
N SER A 122 -1.87 -2.28 2.75
CA SER A 122 -0.69 -2.79 2.06
C SER A 122 -0.73 -4.31 2.04
N LEU A 123 -0.95 -4.88 0.86
CA LEU A 123 -1.09 -6.32 0.65
C LEU A 123 0.22 -6.92 0.12
N SER A 124 1.01 -7.49 1.03
CA SER A 124 2.33 -8.09 0.78
C SER A 124 3.28 -7.21 -0.03
N SER A 125 3.46 -5.96 0.39
CA SER A 125 4.31 -4.98 -0.29
C SER A 125 5.71 -4.93 0.30
N PRO A 126 6.80 -4.73 -0.46
CA PRO A 126 8.15 -4.63 0.10
C PRO A 126 8.40 -3.25 0.71
N LEU A 127 7.68 -2.89 1.78
CA LEU A 127 7.64 -1.53 2.34
C LEU A 127 8.98 -1.06 2.88
N ALA A 128 9.77 -1.99 3.44
CA ALA A 128 11.15 -1.75 3.87
C ALA A 128 12.19 -2.15 2.80
N GLY A 129 11.74 -2.50 1.59
CA GLY A 129 12.58 -2.89 0.46
C GLY A 129 12.63 -4.39 0.20
N GLN A 130 13.45 -4.77 -0.77
CA GLN A 130 13.67 -6.15 -1.21
C GLN A 130 15.17 -6.46 -1.17
N TYR A 131 15.52 -7.65 -0.66
CA TYR A 131 16.86 -8.21 -0.70
C TYR A 131 16.82 -9.74 -0.70
N GLY A 132 16.58 -10.33 -1.87
CA GLY A 132 16.59 -11.77 -2.05
C GLY A 132 16.60 -12.16 -3.51
N ASP A 133 17.08 -13.38 -3.79
CA ASP A 133 16.84 -14.02 -5.07
C ASP A 133 15.35 -14.34 -5.18
N THR A 134 14.77 -14.18 -6.37
CA THR A 134 13.34 -14.43 -6.58
C THR A 134 13.09 -15.10 -7.92
N ASP A 135 12.35 -16.21 -7.86
CA ASP A 135 11.79 -16.87 -9.04
C ASP A 135 10.69 -16.04 -9.71
N TYR A 136 10.33 -14.87 -9.17
CA TYR A 136 9.38 -13.95 -9.80
C TYR A 136 10.01 -13.21 -11.00
N LEU A 137 11.35 -13.06 -11.00
CA LEU A 137 12.11 -12.44 -12.08
C LEU A 137 13.13 -13.44 -12.64
N GLN A 138 12.64 -14.61 -13.10
CA GLN A 138 13.45 -15.77 -13.51
C GLN A 138 14.53 -15.50 -14.58
N TRP A 139 14.46 -14.37 -15.29
CA TRP A 139 15.50 -13.96 -16.25
C TRP A 139 16.76 -13.40 -15.58
N LEU A 140 16.73 -13.15 -14.26
CA LEU A 140 17.85 -12.65 -13.49
C LEU A 140 18.69 -13.85 -12.99
N PRO A 141 20.00 -13.92 -13.31
CA PRO A 141 20.86 -15.07 -12.95
C PRO A 141 20.91 -15.36 -11.45
N GLY A 142 21.14 -16.61 -11.02
CA GLY A 142 21.16 -17.05 -9.60
C GLY A 142 22.23 -16.45 -8.66
N CYS A 143 22.83 -15.30 -9.01
CA CYS A 143 23.74 -14.52 -8.18
C CYS A 143 23.28 -13.06 -8.01
N VAL A 144 21.99 -12.79 -8.25
CA VAL A 144 21.41 -11.44 -8.24
C VAL A 144 21.45 -10.83 -6.85
N LYS A 145 21.12 -11.56 -5.79
CA LYS A 145 21.15 -11.01 -4.42
C LYS A 145 22.48 -10.33 -4.06
N LYS A 146 23.61 -10.95 -4.39
CA LYS A 146 24.93 -10.41 -4.02
C LYS A 146 25.45 -9.33 -4.97
N ASN A 147 24.99 -9.30 -6.23
CA ASN A 147 25.53 -8.41 -7.26
C ASN A 147 24.52 -7.35 -7.74
N ALA A 148 23.25 -7.42 -7.34
CA ALA A 148 22.21 -6.49 -7.77
C ALA A 148 22.57 -5.04 -7.45
N TYR A 149 23.31 -4.78 -6.37
CA TYR A 149 23.77 -3.43 -6.03
C TYR A 149 24.63 -2.78 -7.14
N LEU A 150 25.43 -3.57 -7.86
CA LEU A 150 26.26 -3.08 -8.98
C LEU A 150 25.39 -2.54 -10.12
N PHE A 151 24.24 -3.17 -10.34
CA PHE A 151 23.27 -2.75 -11.33
C PHE A 151 22.35 -1.64 -10.79
N CYS A 152 21.73 -1.86 -9.64
CA CYS A 152 20.67 -1.01 -9.10
C CYS A 152 21.13 0.34 -8.57
N TYR A 153 22.36 0.45 -8.04
CA TYR A 153 22.85 1.69 -7.44
C TYR A 153 23.68 2.54 -8.41
N ASN A 154 23.27 2.55 -9.68
CA ASN A 154 23.79 3.43 -10.71
C ASN A 154 22.64 4.02 -11.55
N LYS A 155 22.95 5.02 -12.38
CA LYS A 155 21.95 5.74 -13.20
C LYS A 155 21.14 4.83 -14.12
N VAL A 156 21.74 3.76 -14.64
CA VAL A 156 21.08 2.80 -15.54
C VAL A 156 20.09 1.93 -14.76
N GLY A 157 20.50 1.40 -13.60
CA GLY A 157 19.63 0.57 -12.76
C GLY A 157 18.42 1.32 -12.24
N GLN A 158 18.57 2.60 -11.88
CA GLN A 158 17.46 3.47 -11.45
C GLN A 158 16.46 3.81 -12.58
N HIS A 159 16.62 3.24 -13.79
CA HIS A 159 15.55 3.21 -14.79
C HIS A 159 14.58 2.03 -14.63
N PHE A 160 14.78 1.17 -13.62
CA PHE A 160 13.94 0.00 -13.34
C PHE A 160 13.35 0.06 -11.93
N SER A 161 12.03 -0.09 -11.80
CA SER A 161 11.34 0.06 -10.51
C SER A 161 11.83 -0.89 -9.43
N PHE A 162 12.21 -2.13 -9.76
CA PHE A 162 12.73 -3.06 -8.75
C PHE A 162 14.05 -2.59 -8.11
N CYS A 163 14.80 -1.72 -8.78
CA CYS A 163 15.99 -1.09 -8.20
C CYS A 163 15.66 0.11 -7.29
N ASP A 164 14.48 0.70 -7.41
CA ASP A 164 14.01 1.80 -6.54
C ASP A 164 13.77 1.30 -5.10
N TYR A 165 13.54 0.00 -4.91
CA TYR A 165 13.35 -0.59 -3.58
C TYR A 165 14.28 -1.78 -3.29
N TRP A 166 15.34 -1.95 -4.08
CA TRP A 166 16.43 -2.85 -3.70
C TRP A 166 17.16 -2.27 -2.48
N ASN A 167 17.14 -2.99 -1.37
CA ASN A 167 17.70 -2.55 -0.09
C ASN A 167 18.78 -3.53 0.38
N ASP A 168 20.01 -3.31 -0.08
CA ASP A 168 21.15 -4.16 0.25
C ASP A 168 21.71 -3.81 1.65
N PRO A 169 21.63 -4.72 2.64
CA PRO A 169 22.13 -4.47 4.00
C PRO A 169 23.67 -4.46 4.08
N HIS A 170 24.38 -5.00 3.09
CA HIS A 170 25.84 -5.09 3.05
C HIS A 170 26.48 -3.90 2.34
N HIS A 171 25.75 -3.26 1.44
CA HIS A 171 26.22 -2.12 0.64
C HIS A 171 25.48 -0.82 0.97
N ARG A 172 25.30 -0.53 2.27
CA ARG A 172 24.55 0.64 2.77
C ARG A 172 24.98 1.97 2.18
N ALA A 173 26.29 2.21 2.04
CA ALA A 173 26.79 3.44 1.43
C ALA A 173 26.39 3.58 -0.05
N CYS A 174 26.38 2.48 -0.81
CA CYS A 174 25.92 2.46 -2.20
C CYS A 174 24.41 2.63 -2.26
N TYR A 175 23.64 1.97 -1.37
CA TYR A 175 22.19 2.14 -1.28
C TYR A 175 21.80 3.60 -1.03
N LEU A 176 22.36 4.23 0.01
CA LEU A 176 22.05 5.63 0.37
C LEU A 176 22.49 6.62 -0.72
N LYS A 177 23.50 6.28 -1.53
CA LYS A 177 23.99 7.17 -2.60
C LYS A 177 23.27 6.96 -3.93
N GLY A 178 22.94 5.72 -4.26
CA GLY A 178 22.53 5.31 -5.60
C GLY A 178 21.05 4.96 -5.73
N ASN A 179 20.35 4.63 -4.65
CA ASN A 179 18.90 4.44 -4.67
C ASN A 179 18.20 5.81 -4.49
N THR A 180 17.35 6.16 -5.45
CA THR A 180 16.71 7.49 -5.53
C THR A 180 15.29 7.52 -4.95
N PHE A 181 14.77 6.38 -4.49
CA PHE A 181 13.40 6.24 -4.06
C PHE A 181 13.28 5.80 -2.60
N LEU A 182 13.62 4.54 -2.28
CA LEU A 182 13.33 3.96 -0.95
C LEU A 182 14.01 4.72 0.20
N PRO A 183 15.32 5.08 0.15
CA PRO A 183 15.93 5.87 1.21
C PRO A 183 15.28 7.24 1.39
N LEU A 184 14.79 7.83 0.30
CA LEU A 184 14.15 9.15 0.30
C LEU A 184 12.81 9.10 1.03
N ILE A 185 11.91 8.19 0.64
CA ILE A 185 10.58 8.07 1.27
C ILE A 185 10.63 7.44 2.67
N ASN A 186 11.75 6.81 3.06
CA ASN A 186 11.99 6.35 4.43
C ASN A 186 12.60 7.44 5.32
N GLY A 187 12.99 8.59 4.77
CA GLY A 187 13.70 9.64 5.49
C GLY A 187 15.08 9.22 5.99
N GLU A 188 15.72 8.25 5.31
CA GLU A 188 17.09 7.83 5.61
C GLU A 188 18.11 8.86 5.08
N ILE A 189 17.70 9.67 4.10
CA ILE A 189 18.47 10.79 3.56
C ILE A 189 17.67 12.08 3.83
N PRO A 190 18.28 13.14 4.39
CA PRO A 190 17.63 14.42 4.56
C PRO A 190 17.20 15.03 3.21
N HIS A 191 15.99 15.58 3.14
CA HIS A 191 15.51 16.37 2.02
C HIS A 191 14.50 17.42 2.50
N GLN A 192 14.31 18.49 1.70
CA GLN A 192 13.51 19.65 2.07
C GLN A 192 12.02 19.35 2.34
N HIS A 193 11.50 18.23 1.81
CA HIS A 193 10.08 17.86 1.93
C HIS A 193 9.80 16.86 3.04
N LEU A 194 10.80 16.46 3.83
CA LEU A 194 10.66 15.35 4.78
C LEU A 194 9.53 15.60 5.79
N THR A 195 9.46 16.81 6.34
CA THR A 195 8.41 17.22 7.28
C THR A 195 7.04 17.18 6.62
N ASP A 196 6.88 17.79 5.44
CA ASP A 196 5.59 17.81 4.74
C ASP A 196 5.13 16.39 4.39
N TRP A 197 6.05 15.53 3.96
CA TRP A 197 5.74 14.15 3.60
C TRP A 197 5.26 13.33 4.78
N ARG A 198 5.89 13.52 5.94
CA ARG A 198 5.44 12.95 7.21
C ARG A 198 4.02 13.42 7.54
N GLU A 199 3.76 14.73 7.53
CA GLU A 199 2.45 15.26 7.88
C GLU A 199 1.35 14.79 6.94
N ASN A 200 1.66 14.68 5.64
CA ASN A 200 0.73 14.15 4.65
C ASN A 200 0.41 12.67 4.95
N PHE A 201 1.42 11.84 5.16
CA PHE A 201 1.22 10.41 5.43
C PHE A 201 0.39 10.18 6.71
N LEU A 202 0.57 11.01 7.74
CA LEU A 202 -0.18 10.94 9.01
C LEU A 202 -1.69 11.21 8.90
N ARG A 203 -2.16 11.70 7.74
CA ARG A 203 -3.58 11.98 7.49
C ARG A 203 -4.43 10.71 7.39
N ILE A 204 -3.84 9.57 7.05
CA ILE A 204 -4.57 8.28 7.03
C ILE A 204 -5.12 7.97 8.42
N LYS A 205 -6.28 7.29 8.47
CA LYS A 205 -6.93 6.88 9.71
C LYS A 205 -6.55 5.47 10.13
N LYS A 206 -6.25 4.60 9.17
CA LYS A 206 -5.74 3.24 9.43
C LYS A 206 -4.70 2.85 8.40
N MET A 207 -3.71 2.11 8.85
CA MET A 207 -2.74 1.41 8.02
C MET A 207 -2.80 -0.08 8.34
N VAL A 208 -3.07 -0.91 7.34
CA VAL A 208 -3.17 -2.36 7.47
C VAL A 208 -2.01 -3.00 6.72
N LEU A 209 -1.17 -3.73 7.44
CA LEU A 209 0.04 -4.37 6.93
C LEU A 209 -0.19 -5.88 6.85
N ILE A 210 -0.31 -6.41 5.63
CA ILE A 210 -0.63 -7.81 5.38
C ILE A 210 0.58 -8.48 4.73
N GLY A 211 0.94 -9.67 5.21
CA GLY A 211 1.97 -10.51 4.60
C GLY A 211 2.14 -11.82 5.35
N GLY A 212 3.10 -12.64 4.95
CA GLY A 212 3.27 -13.95 5.58
C GLY A 212 4.51 -14.72 5.14
N PRO A 213 4.88 -15.76 5.91
CA PRO A 213 6.15 -16.47 5.76
C PRO A 213 6.29 -17.24 4.45
N ASP A 214 5.16 -17.66 3.86
CA ASP A 214 5.15 -18.51 2.66
C ASP A 214 5.07 -17.72 1.35
N ASP A 215 5.12 -16.38 1.40
CA ASP A 215 4.99 -15.46 0.26
C ASP A 215 5.90 -15.88 -0.92
N GLY A 216 7.18 -16.14 -0.62
CA GLY A 216 8.13 -16.70 -1.59
C GLY A 216 8.67 -15.71 -2.63
N VAL A 217 8.30 -14.43 -2.57
CA VAL A 217 8.82 -13.37 -3.46
C VAL A 217 9.42 -12.23 -2.65
N ILE A 218 8.65 -11.70 -1.69
CA ILE A 218 9.09 -10.62 -0.81
C ILE A 218 10.11 -11.18 0.18
N THR A 219 11.32 -10.64 0.13
CA THR A 219 12.45 -11.15 0.91
C THR A 219 13.19 -9.99 1.59
N PRO A 220 13.24 -9.94 2.93
CA PRO A 220 12.51 -10.81 3.85
C PRO A 220 10.99 -10.53 3.77
N TRP A 221 10.16 -11.54 4.02
CA TRP A 221 8.69 -11.39 3.95
C TRP A 221 8.16 -10.35 4.95
N GLN A 222 8.88 -10.16 6.07
CA GLN A 222 8.62 -9.13 7.07
C GLN A 222 8.71 -7.69 6.52
N SER A 223 9.29 -7.50 5.33
CA SER A 223 9.26 -6.21 4.63
C SER A 223 7.83 -5.72 4.36
N SER A 224 6.87 -6.65 4.23
CA SER A 224 5.42 -6.36 4.24
C SER A 224 4.90 -5.62 5.47
N GLN A 225 5.65 -5.71 6.57
CA GLN A 225 5.33 -5.16 7.87
C GLN A 225 6.44 -4.23 8.38
N PHE A 226 7.22 -3.64 7.46
CA PHE A 226 8.37 -2.76 7.76
C PHE A 226 9.52 -3.42 8.56
N GLY A 227 9.54 -4.75 8.69
CA GLY A 227 10.72 -5.47 9.17
C GLY A 227 11.76 -5.65 8.06
N PHE A 228 13.05 -5.65 8.39
CA PHE A 228 14.10 -5.80 7.40
C PHE A 228 15.41 -6.31 7.99
N TYR A 229 16.31 -6.79 7.14
CA TYR A 229 17.62 -7.30 7.53
C TYR A 229 18.53 -6.23 8.16
N ASP A 230 19.29 -6.63 9.17
CA ASP A 230 20.52 -5.95 9.57
C ASP A 230 21.74 -6.41 8.75
N SER A 231 22.95 -6.00 9.14
CA SER A 231 24.19 -6.36 8.45
C SER A 231 24.53 -7.85 8.50
N ASN A 232 23.95 -8.61 9.42
CA ASN A 232 24.13 -10.06 9.53
C ASN A 232 23.02 -10.83 8.79
N GLU A 233 22.09 -10.12 8.14
CA GLU A 233 20.85 -10.68 7.59
C GLU A 233 19.92 -11.28 8.66
N ASP A 234 20.03 -10.81 9.90
CA ASP A 234 19.02 -11.07 10.93
C ASP A 234 17.85 -10.11 10.73
N VAL A 235 16.61 -10.61 10.82
CA VAL A 235 15.43 -9.76 10.62
C VAL A 235 15.22 -8.88 11.85
N VAL A 236 15.30 -7.57 11.63
CA VAL A 236 14.96 -6.53 12.61
C VAL A 236 13.52 -6.08 12.40
N GLU A 237 12.69 -6.29 13.42
CA GLU A 237 11.27 -5.90 13.39
C GLU A 237 11.05 -4.39 13.30
N MET A 238 9.90 -3.98 12.76
CA MET A 238 9.51 -2.58 12.51
C MET A 238 9.89 -1.62 13.64
N ARG A 239 9.53 -1.95 14.89
CA ARG A 239 9.73 -1.05 16.04
C ARG A 239 11.21 -0.83 16.40
N ASN A 240 12.09 -1.69 15.90
CA ASN A 240 13.52 -1.61 16.13
C ASN A 240 14.28 -0.91 15.00
N GLN A 241 13.61 -0.64 13.87
CA GLN A 241 14.18 0.07 12.72
C GLN A 241 14.46 1.55 13.04
N ALA A 242 15.49 2.12 12.40
CA ALA A 242 15.88 3.51 12.62
C ALA A 242 14.79 4.51 12.20
N PHE A 243 14.14 4.30 11.06
CA PHE A 243 13.05 5.16 10.58
C PHE A 243 11.84 5.17 11.52
N TYR A 244 11.57 4.05 12.21
CA TYR A 244 10.52 3.96 13.22
C TYR A 244 10.94 4.71 14.48
N LYS A 245 12.13 4.43 15.01
CA LYS A 245 12.65 5.05 16.25
C LYS A 245 12.70 6.57 16.14
N ASN A 246 13.13 7.07 14.98
CA ASN A 246 13.23 8.49 14.64
C ASN A 246 11.91 9.07 14.12
N ASP A 247 10.90 8.23 13.90
CA ASP A 247 9.57 8.60 13.38
C ASP A 247 9.61 9.45 12.10
N THR A 248 10.52 9.10 11.18
CA THR A 248 10.92 9.94 10.05
C THR A 248 9.77 10.28 9.10
N PHE A 249 8.84 9.34 8.91
CA PHE A 249 7.64 9.51 8.09
C PHE A 249 6.34 9.27 8.87
N GLY A 250 6.39 9.27 10.21
CA GLY A 250 5.19 9.18 11.04
C GLY A 250 4.70 7.77 11.40
N LEU A 251 5.46 6.72 11.05
CA LEU A 251 5.07 5.34 11.33
C LEU A 251 4.92 5.03 12.82
N LYS A 252 5.82 5.53 13.67
CA LYS A 252 5.72 5.36 15.11
C LYS A 252 4.55 6.16 15.65
N THR A 253 4.30 7.35 15.13
CA THR A 253 3.10 8.13 15.48
C THR A 253 1.81 7.37 15.15
N LEU A 254 1.68 6.77 13.96
CA LEU A 254 0.51 5.95 13.60
C LEU A 254 0.36 4.72 14.52
N ASP A 255 1.46 4.03 14.81
CA ASP A 255 1.47 2.82 15.64
C ASP A 255 1.06 3.15 17.09
N VAL A 256 1.64 4.19 17.68
CA VAL A 256 1.29 4.67 19.04
C VAL A 256 -0.16 5.16 19.10
N ARG A 257 -0.68 5.74 18.01
CA ARG A 257 -2.10 6.15 17.90
C ARG A 257 -3.06 4.96 17.81
N GLY A 258 -2.56 3.73 17.64
CA GLY A 258 -3.38 2.52 17.47
C GLY A 258 -3.94 2.36 16.05
N ASP A 259 -3.33 3.04 15.07
CA ASP A 259 -3.80 3.06 13.69
C ASP A 259 -3.08 2.09 12.76
N VAL A 260 -2.03 1.44 13.25
CA VAL A 260 -1.35 0.35 12.55
C VAL A 260 -1.95 -0.98 12.97
N SER A 261 -2.33 -1.80 12.00
CA SER A 261 -2.79 -3.17 12.21
C SER A 261 -2.00 -4.12 11.34
N VAL A 262 -1.51 -5.20 11.95
CA VAL A 262 -0.75 -6.24 11.27
C VAL A 262 -1.63 -7.47 11.10
N CYS A 263 -1.64 -8.06 9.90
CA CYS A 263 -2.24 -9.37 9.64
C CYS A 263 -1.18 -10.30 9.04
N VAL A 264 -0.87 -11.38 9.76
CA VAL A 264 0.03 -12.43 9.28
C VAL A 264 -0.80 -13.62 8.83
N GLN A 265 -0.59 -14.11 7.62
CA GLN A 265 -1.26 -15.31 7.10
C GLN A 265 -0.22 -16.28 6.52
N SER A 266 -0.16 -17.51 7.04
CA SER A 266 0.68 -18.58 6.49
C SER A 266 0.00 -19.29 5.32
N GLY A 267 0.78 -19.99 4.51
CA GLY A 267 0.30 -20.84 3.40
C GLY A 267 -0.07 -20.08 2.12
N VAL A 268 0.17 -18.77 2.06
CA VAL A 268 -0.20 -17.93 0.92
C VAL A 268 1.05 -17.59 0.10
N LYS A 269 1.05 -17.99 -1.17
CA LYS A 269 2.07 -17.56 -2.15
C LYS A 269 1.82 -16.14 -2.60
N HIS A 270 2.87 -15.42 -3.01
CA HIS A 270 2.79 -14.02 -3.38
C HIS A 270 1.66 -13.70 -4.38
N THR A 271 1.51 -14.53 -5.42
CA THR A 271 0.50 -14.39 -6.47
C THR A 271 -0.93 -14.70 -6.01
N HIS A 272 -1.12 -15.21 -4.78
CA HIS A 272 -2.43 -15.60 -4.26
C HIS A 272 -3.02 -14.60 -3.25
N TRP A 273 -2.25 -13.62 -2.76
CA TRP A 273 -2.72 -12.67 -1.76
C TRP A 273 -4.01 -11.92 -2.15
N HIS A 274 -4.17 -11.58 -3.43
CA HIS A 274 -5.35 -10.87 -3.95
C HIS A 274 -6.43 -11.80 -4.54
N SER A 275 -6.26 -13.12 -4.43
CA SER A 275 -7.21 -14.11 -4.97
C SER A 275 -7.63 -15.19 -3.96
N ASP A 276 -7.07 -15.18 -2.75
CA ASP A 276 -7.45 -16.05 -1.64
C ASP A 276 -8.57 -15.40 -0.79
N PHE A 277 -9.74 -16.02 -0.76
CA PHE A 277 -10.88 -15.51 0.01
C PHE A 277 -10.64 -15.53 1.52
N THR A 278 -9.83 -16.47 2.02
CA THR A 278 -9.47 -16.54 3.44
C THR A 278 -8.62 -15.34 3.85
N VAL A 279 -7.68 -14.93 3.00
CA VAL A 279 -6.93 -13.67 3.19
C VAL A 279 -7.88 -12.49 3.25
N PHE A 280 -8.83 -12.40 2.31
CA PHE A 280 -9.81 -11.32 2.29
C PHE A 280 -10.61 -11.24 3.59
N LYS A 281 -11.22 -12.35 4.03
CA LYS A 281 -12.02 -12.42 5.25
C LYS A 281 -11.20 -12.11 6.51
N ASN A 282 -9.99 -12.65 6.62
CA ASN A 282 -9.18 -12.50 7.83
C ASN A 282 -8.50 -11.14 7.94
N CYS A 283 -8.04 -10.59 6.81
CA CYS A 283 -7.11 -9.46 6.80
C CYS A 283 -7.65 -8.18 6.18
N VAL A 284 -8.67 -8.24 5.33
CA VAL A 284 -9.11 -7.10 4.50
C VAL A 284 -10.50 -6.60 4.90
N GLU A 285 -11.51 -7.48 4.92
CA GLU A 285 -12.94 -7.15 5.02
C GLU A 285 -13.26 -6.12 6.10
N ARG A 286 -12.81 -6.35 7.34
CA ARG A 286 -13.14 -5.48 8.49
C ARG A 286 -12.65 -4.04 8.37
N TRP A 287 -11.80 -3.75 7.40
CA TRP A 287 -11.20 -2.44 7.17
C TRP A 287 -11.81 -1.66 6.01
N LEU A 288 -12.77 -2.27 5.31
CA LEU A 288 -13.50 -1.70 4.18
C LEU A 288 -14.89 -1.19 4.60
N ILE A 289 -14.97 -0.60 5.80
CA ILE A 289 -16.17 0.02 6.37
C ILE A 289 -16.11 1.54 6.30
#